data_AF-A0AAW1HQL1-F1
#
_entry.id   AF-A0AAW1HQL1-F1
#
_cell.length_a   1.000
_cell.length_b   1.000
_cell.length_c   1.000
_cell.angle_alpha   90.00
_cell.angle_beta   90.00
_cell.angle_gamma   90.00
#
_symmetry.space_group_name_H-M   'P 1'
#
loop_
_entity.id
_entity.type
_entity.pdbx_description
1 polymer ?
#
loop_
_entity_poly.entity_id
_entity_poly.type
_entity_poly.pdbx_seq_one_letter_code
_entity_poly.pdbx_strand_id
1 'polypeptide(L)'
;MKSAAFELFGKPELNSRPNVFGELLRVLISPSQSIEAAARSVLTDNEDPDITLHMRMLMNRSVRAVQAALGCLRKAIENSEMVGRPKVVLVSDTPSFINTIKPSIEEFAEVLHFDHELFQGNISVEVTKSRILGFRVKDWGPAPRWVAFVDFFLASRAKHAVISGAQRRVGTTYAQLIAALAAARDLDENSNTNPDFSFLSSFQSNLLSNGLSNQIGWGHVWNRFAGPLSCHGQAPQCAYTPLLPPAWWDGIWQSPLPRDIRRLEMYGVRLSSLGTIDEDRLLMHCKSRKTRATRLPVSSM
;
A
#
# COMPACT_ATOMS: atom_id res chain seq x y z
N MET A 1 -5.16 24.20 -3.66
CA MET A 1 -6.00 24.83 -4.72
C MET A 1 -5.41 24.67 -6.12
N LYS A 2 -4.36 25.39 -6.57
CA LYS A 2 -3.65 25.02 -7.82
C LYS A 2 -3.02 23.62 -7.72
N SER A 3 -2.77 23.19 -6.49
CA SER A 3 -2.28 21.88 -6.07
C SER A 3 -3.40 20.88 -5.72
N ALA A 4 -4.62 21.11 -6.23
CA ALA A 4 -5.81 20.35 -5.85
C ALA A 4 -6.66 19.73 -6.99
N ALA A 5 -6.32 19.67 -8.29
CA ALA A 5 -5.23 20.10 -9.18
C ALA A 5 -3.79 19.55 -8.95
N PHE A 6 -3.63 18.64 -7.98
CA PHE A 6 -2.83 17.42 -8.13
C PHE A 6 -3.49 16.29 -7.31
N GLU A 7 -4.28 16.65 -6.29
CA GLU A 7 -5.04 15.79 -5.33
C GLU A 7 -6.07 14.78 -5.88
N LEU A 8 -6.08 14.53 -7.19
CA LEU A 8 -6.63 13.33 -7.87
C LEU A 8 -5.89 13.05 -9.21
N PHE A 9 -5.04 13.96 -9.69
CA PHE A 9 -4.98 14.32 -11.12
C PHE A 9 -3.83 13.71 -11.93
N GLY A 10 -2.68 13.40 -11.31
CA GLY A 10 -1.43 13.27 -12.07
C GLY A 10 -1.03 14.59 -12.77
N LYS A 11 -0.03 14.62 -13.65
CA LYS A 11 0.95 13.58 -14.02
C LYS A 11 2.34 14.25 -14.10
N PRO A 12 3.33 13.85 -13.31
CA PRO A 12 4.73 14.19 -13.54
C PRO A 12 5.38 13.04 -14.32
N GLU A 13 5.46 13.18 -15.65
CA GLU A 13 6.34 12.30 -16.41
C GLU A 13 7.78 12.80 -16.32
N LEU A 14 8.65 11.99 -15.71
CA LEU A 14 9.88 11.63 -16.40
C LEU A 14 9.77 10.16 -16.77
N ASN A 15 10.03 9.86 -18.04
CA ASN A 15 9.81 8.55 -18.63
C ASN A 15 10.59 7.44 -17.90
N SER A 16 9.98 6.26 -17.86
CA SER A 16 10.51 4.96 -17.40
C SER A 16 10.64 4.72 -15.87
N ARG A 17 10.01 3.62 -15.42
CA ARG A 17 10.31 2.81 -14.22
C ARG A 17 10.33 3.49 -12.83
N PRO A 18 9.19 3.46 -12.12
CA PRO A 18 9.23 3.32 -10.66
C PRO A 18 8.28 2.24 -10.12
N ASN A 19 8.39 0.99 -10.59
CA ASN A 19 7.96 -0.20 -9.83
C ASN A 19 9.16 -1.01 -9.33
N VAL A 20 10.22 -0.32 -8.90
CA VAL A 20 11.45 -0.95 -8.38
C VAL A 20 11.15 -1.89 -7.21
N PHE A 21 10.08 -1.66 -6.43
CA PHE A 21 9.64 -2.62 -5.42
C PHE A 21 9.09 -3.91 -6.01
N GLY A 22 8.20 -3.84 -7.00
CA GLY A 22 7.72 -5.03 -7.68
C GLY A 22 8.85 -5.83 -8.31
N GLU A 23 9.74 -5.15 -9.04
CA GLU A 23 10.92 -5.75 -9.66
C GLU A 23 11.85 -6.43 -8.63
N LEU A 24 12.19 -5.74 -7.53
CA LEU A 24 13.00 -6.31 -6.46
C LEU A 24 12.28 -7.44 -5.72
N LEU A 25 10.98 -7.33 -5.44
CA LEU A 25 10.21 -8.40 -4.80
C LEU A 25 10.21 -9.65 -5.68
N ARG A 26 9.97 -9.51 -6.99
CA ARG A 26 9.97 -10.61 -7.95
C ARG A 26 11.30 -11.38 -7.99
N VAL A 27 12.42 -10.70 -7.71
CA VAL A 27 13.77 -11.31 -7.64
C VAL A 27 14.11 -11.84 -6.24
N LEU A 28 13.70 -11.14 -5.18
CA LEU A 28 14.14 -11.41 -3.80
C LEU A 28 13.18 -12.30 -2.99
N ILE A 29 11.91 -12.42 -3.39
CA ILE A 29 10.92 -13.25 -2.69
C ILE A 29 10.23 -14.21 -3.65
N SER A 30 10.27 -15.49 -3.28
CA SER A 30 9.48 -16.56 -3.88
C SER A 30 8.70 -17.28 -2.77
N PRO A 31 7.49 -17.79 -3.04
CA PRO A 31 6.81 -18.66 -2.09
C PRO A 31 7.62 -19.95 -1.87
N SER A 32 7.50 -20.55 -0.69
CA SER A 32 7.88 -21.96 -0.53
C SER A 32 6.85 -22.84 -1.24
N GLN A 33 7.22 -24.07 -1.62
CA GLN A 33 6.33 -25.03 -2.27
C GLN A 33 4.99 -25.21 -1.51
N SER A 34 5.02 -25.21 -0.17
CA SER A 34 3.84 -25.28 0.70
C SER A 34 2.93 -24.05 0.61
N ILE A 35 3.50 -22.84 0.55
CA ILE A 35 2.76 -21.59 0.43
C ILE A 35 2.19 -21.43 -1.00
N GLU A 36 2.96 -21.84 -2.01
CA GLU A 36 2.49 -21.83 -3.39
C GLU A 36 1.37 -22.84 -3.63
N ALA A 37 1.47 -24.06 -3.09
CA ALA A 37 0.39 -25.04 -3.15
C ALA A 37 -0.89 -24.53 -2.48
N ALA A 38 -0.78 -23.87 -1.32
CA ALA A 38 -1.91 -23.26 -0.62
C ALA A 38 -2.55 -22.10 -1.41
N ALA A 39 -1.72 -21.24 -2.05
CA ALA A 39 -2.23 -20.17 -2.90
C ALA A 39 -2.94 -20.74 -4.15
N ARG A 40 -2.34 -21.74 -4.81
CA ARG A 40 -2.91 -22.38 -6.00
C ARG A 40 -4.18 -23.17 -5.70
N SER A 41 -4.36 -23.73 -4.49
CA SER A 41 -5.59 -24.48 -4.15
C SER A 41 -6.88 -23.64 -4.12
N VAL A 42 -6.78 -22.31 -4.23
CA VAL A 42 -7.94 -21.41 -4.34
C VAL A 42 -8.31 -21.11 -5.79
N LEU A 43 -7.41 -21.33 -6.74
CA LEU A 43 -7.60 -20.92 -8.14
C LEU A 43 -8.48 -21.92 -8.88
N THR A 44 -9.61 -21.44 -9.42
CA THR A 44 -10.45 -22.17 -10.36
C THR A 44 -9.74 -22.27 -11.71
N ASP A 45 -9.61 -23.50 -12.20
CA ASP A 45 -8.98 -23.86 -13.50
C ASP A 45 -7.50 -23.41 -13.67
N ASN A 46 -6.78 -23.20 -12.56
CA ASN A 46 -5.45 -22.57 -12.51
C ASN A 46 -5.37 -21.15 -13.10
N GLU A 47 -6.51 -20.52 -13.35
CA GLU A 47 -6.55 -19.14 -13.86
C GLU A 47 -6.26 -18.15 -12.75
N ASP A 48 -5.54 -17.09 -13.11
CA ASP A 48 -5.24 -16.01 -12.19
C ASP A 48 -6.42 -15.04 -12.02
N PRO A 49 -6.56 -14.42 -10.83
CA PRO A 49 -7.60 -13.43 -10.59
C PRO A 49 -7.40 -12.18 -11.43
N ASP A 50 -8.49 -11.49 -11.74
CA ASP A 50 -8.47 -10.26 -12.51
C ASP A 50 -8.20 -9.06 -11.59
N ILE A 51 -8.79 -9.09 -10.38
CA ILE A 51 -8.70 -8.03 -9.37
C ILE A 51 -8.43 -8.62 -7.98
N THR A 52 -7.63 -7.93 -7.18
CA THR A 52 -7.54 -8.14 -5.73
C THR A 52 -8.27 -7.04 -4.98
N LEU A 53 -9.10 -7.40 -4.00
CA LEU A 53 -9.64 -6.52 -2.98
C LEU A 53 -9.05 -6.86 -1.61
N HIS A 54 -8.16 -6.00 -1.12
CA HIS A 54 -7.60 -6.09 0.23
C HIS A 54 -8.33 -5.16 1.20
N MET A 55 -8.90 -5.72 2.27
CA MET A 55 -9.72 -5.03 3.25
C MET A 55 -9.04 -4.94 4.63
N ARG A 56 -8.65 -3.72 5.02
CA ARG A 56 -8.06 -3.40 6.33
C ARG A 56 -9.15 -3.02 7.34
N MET A 57 -9.71 -4.01 8.01
CA MET A 57 -10.90 -3.84 8.84
C MET A 57 -10.62 -3.72 10.33
N LEU A 58 -9.48 -4.19 10.83
CA LEU A 58 -9.06 -4.05 12.24
C LEU A 58 -10.15 -4.51 13.23
N MET A 59 -10.71 -5.71 12.99
CA MET A 59 -11.83 -6.30 13.76
C MET A 59 -13.16 -5.53 13.68
N ASN A 60 -13.34 -4.64 12.70
CA ASN A 60 -14.56 -3.87 12.50
C ASN A 60 -15.41 -4.42 11.32
N ARG A 61 -16.70 -4.01 11.26
CA ARG A 61 -17.65 -4.38 10.18
C ARG A 61 -18.39 -3.16 9.64
N SER A 62 -17.63 -2.13 9.27
CA SER A 62 -18.20 -0.86 8.81
C SER A 62 -18.86 -0.97 7.44
N VAL A 63 -20.17 -0.77 7.41
CA VAL A 63 -20.98 -0.72 6.17
C VAL A 63 -20.49 0.39 5.22
N ARG A 64 -20.05 1.54 5.74
CA ARG A 64 -19.51 2.63 4.91
C ARG A 64 -18.20 2.25 4.21
N ALA A 65 -17.36 1.45 4.86
CA ALA A 65 -16.14 0.90 4.26
C ALA A 65 -16.46 -0.15 3.18
N VAL A 66 -17.48 -0.99 3.40
CA VAL A 66 -17.99 -1.93 2.39
C VAL A 66 -18.49 -1.18 1.15
N GLN A 67 -19.36 -0.18 1.34
CA GLN A 67 -19.91 0.61 0.23
C GLN A 67 -18.82 1.32 -0.59
N ALA A 68 -17.82 1.91 0.09
CA ALA A 68 -16.66 2.50 -0.59
C ALA A 68 -15.87 1.47 -1.40
N ALA A 69 -15.59 0.30 -0.82
CA ALA A 69 -14.85 -0.78 -1.48
C ALA A 69 -15.61 -1.34 -2.69
N LEU A 70 -16.91 -1.62 -2.58
CA LEU A 70 -17.74 -2.12 -3.68
C LEU A 70 -17.85 -1.09 -4.82
N GLY A 71 -18.00 0.20 -4.51
CA GLY A 71 -17.99 1.25 -5.52
C GLY A 71 -16.65 1.37 -6.24
N CYS A 72 -15.54 1.21 -5.52
CA CYS A 72 -14.21 1.22 -6.10
C CYS A 72 -13.92 -0.05 -6.95
N LEU A 73 -14.47 -1.20 -6.55
CA LEU A 73 -14.39 -2.45 -7.30
C LEU A 73 -15.17 -2.40 -8.62
N ARG A 74 -16.41 -1.87 -8.62
CA ARG A 74 -17.17 -1.66 -9.86
C ARG A 74 -16.44 -0.71 -10.82
N LYS A 75 -15.93 0.41 -10.31
CA LYS A 75 -15.10 1.33 -11.11
C LYS A 75 -13.84 0.67 -11.68
N ALA A 76 -13.21 -0.25 -10.96
CA ALA A 76 -12.04 -0.97 -11.45
C ALA A 76 -12.39 -1.94 -12.60
N ILE A 77 -13.52 -2.63 -12.51
CA ILE A 77 -14.07 -3.50 -13.55
C ILE A 77 -14.42 -2.68 -14.80
N GLU A 78 -15.15 -1.57 -14.62
CA GLU A 78 -15.53 -0.62 -15.68
C GLU A 78 -14.30 -0.05 -16.40
N ASN A 79 -13.30 0.45 -15.63
CA ASN A 79 -12.07 1.02 -16.17
C ASN A 79 -11.18 0.01 -16.93
N SER A 80 -11.34 -1.29 -16.66
CA SER A 80 -10.52 -2.35 -17.27
C SER A 80 -11.25 -3.07 -18.41
N GLU A 81 -12.41 -2.54 -18.84
CA GLU A 81 -13.26 -3.07 -19.92
C GLU A 81 -13.56 -4.59 -19.82
N MET A 82 -13.63 -5.11 -18.59
CA MET A 82 -13.74 -6.56 -18.36
C MET A 82 -15.05 -7.12 -18.88
N VAL A 83 -14.96 -8.05 -19.83
CA VAL A 83 -16.11 -8.77 -20.37
C VAL A 83 -16.37 -10.04 -19.56
N GLY A 84 -17.58 -10.19 -19.03
CA GLY A 84 -18.00 -11.35 -18.24
C GLY A 84 -17.99 -11.09 -16.74
N ARG A 85 -17.75 -12.14 -15.96
CA ARG A 85 -17.84 -12.13 -14.49
C ARG A 85 -16.41 -12.27 -13.91
N PRO A 86 -15.77 -11.18 -13.46
CA PRO A 86 -14.35 -11.20 -13.12
C PRO A 86 -14.07 -11.98 -11.83
N LYS A 87 -12.89 -12.58 -11.74
CA LYS A 87 -12.36 -13.28 -10.56
C LYS A 87 -11.72 -12.28 -9.60
N VAL A 88 -12.30 -12.13 -8.40
CA VAL A 88 -11.88 -11.19 -7.36
C VAL A 88 -11.31 -11.93 -6.16
N VAL A 89 -10.00 -11.78 -5.90
CA VAL A 89 -9.39 -12.26 -4.64
C VAL A 89 -9.75 -11.32 -3.51
N LEU A 90 -10.33 -11.86 -2.43
CA LEU A 90 -10.72 -11.12 -1.24
C LEU A 90 -9.82 -11.47 -0.05
N VAL A 91 -9.00 -10.51 0.38
CA VAL A 91 -8.10 -10.64 1.55
C VAL A 91 -8.57 -9.68 2.65
N SER A 92 -8.58 -10.13 3.91
CA SER A 92 -8.99 -9.32 5.07
C SER A 92 -8.22 -9.69 6.33
N ASP A 93 -7.81 -8.69 7.11
CA ASP A 93 -7.27 -8.89 8.46
C ASP A 93 -8.34 -9.35 9.49
N THR A 94 -9.60 -9.41 9.06
CA THR A 94 -10.77 -9.71 9.88
C THR A 94 -11.55 -10.83 9.20
N PRO A 95 -11.35 -12.12 9.58
CA PRO A 95 -12.00 -13.26 8.92
C PRO A 95 -13.53 -13.15 8.95
N SER A 96 -14.11 -12.79 10.10
CA SER A 96 -15.57 -12.64 10.24
C SER A 96 -16.20 -11.51 9.39
N PHE A 97 -15.39 -10.68 8.72
CA PHE A 97 -15.84 -9.70 7.75
C PHE A 97 -15.97 -10.27 6.32
N ILE A 98 -15.18 -11.30 5.97
CA ILE A 98 -15.25 -11.97 4.65
C ILE A 98 -16.69 -12.38 4.34
N ASN A 99 -17.33 -13.12 5.26
CA ASN A 99 -18.70 -13.58 5.14
C ASN A 99 -19.76 -12.45 5.09
N THR A 100 -19.38 -11.21 5.43
CA THR A 100 -20.27 -10.03 5.34
C THR A 100 -20.21 -9.39 3.96
N ILE A 101 -19.02 -9.27 3.35
CA ILE A 101 -18.85 -8.59 2.05
C ILE A 101 -18.95 -9.54 0.85
N LYS A 102 -18.59 -10.82 1.02
CA LYS A 102 -18.55 -11.82 -0.05
C LYS A 102 -19.87 -11.89 -0.85
N PRO A 103 -21.07 -11.99 -0.25
CA PRO A 103 -22.33 -12.05 -1.01
C PRO A 103 -22.55 -10.85 -1.93
N SER A 104 -22.18 -9.64 -1.48
CA SER A 104 -22.33 -8.42 -2.29
C SER A 104 -21.32 -8.28 -3.42
N ILE A 105 -20.21 -9.00 -3.38
CA ILE A 105 -19.29 -9.14 -4.53
C ILE A 105 -19.82 -10.24 -5.47
N GLU A 106 -20.38 -11.32 -4.92
CA GLU A 106 -21.03 -12.41 -5.67
C GLU A 106 -22.31 -11.98 -6.42
N GLU A 107 -22.78 -10.75 -6.25
CA GLU A 107 -23.78 -10.13 -7.13
C GLU A 107 -23.24 -9.88 -8.56
N PHE A 108 -21.94 -9.65 -8.73
CA PHE A 108 -21.35 -9.22 -10.02
C PHE A 108 -19.96 -9.81 -10.35
N ALA A 109 -19.34 -10.60 -9.47
CA ALA A 109 -18.01 -11.19 -9.64
C ALA A 109 -17.93 -12.61 -9.03
N GLU A 110 -16.88 -13.36 -9.35
CA GLU A 110 -16.51 -14.60 -8.64
C GLU A 110 -15.58 -14.22 -7.46
N VAL A 111 -15.80 -14.78 -6.26
CA VAL A 111 -15.00 -14.45 -5.07
C VAL A 111 -14.06 -15.59 -4.71
N LEU A 112 -12.76 -15.35 -4.90
CA LEU A 112 -11.69 -16.22 -4.47
C LEU A 112 -11.22 -15.79 -3.06
N HIS A 113 -11.16 -16.74 -2.13
CA HIS A 113 -10.70 -16.48 -0.75
C HIS A 113 -10.00 -17.73 -0.19
N PHE A 114 -8.83 -17.53 0.43
CA PHE A 114 -8.12 -18.60 1.11
C PHE A 114 -8.66 -18.79 2.54
N ASP A 115 -9.49 -19.82 2.74
CA ASP A 115 -9.91 -20.21 4.09
C ASP A 115 -8.90 -21.20 4.71
N HIS A 116 -8.06 -20.66 5.60
CA HIS A 116 -7.04 -21.43 6.31
C HIS A 116 -7.59 -22.49 7.28
N GLU A 117 -8.86 -22.40 7.70
CA GLU A 117 -9.48 -23.40 8.60
C GLU A 117 -9.91 -24.65 7.81
N LEU A 118 -10.14 -24.50 6.51
CA LEU A 118 -10.49 -25.59 5.59
C LEU A 118 -9.27 -26.20 4.87
N PHE A 119 -8.09 -25.57 4.99
CA PHE A 119 -6.89 -26.00 4.28
C PHE A 119 -6.23 -27.23 4.93
N GLN A 120 -6.28 -28.38 4.25
CA GLN A 120 -5.75 -29.66 4.73
C GLN A 120 -4.25 -29.90 4.42
N GLY A 121 -3.56 -28.95 3.78
CA GLY A 121 -2.17 -29.13 3.35
C GLY A 121 -1.15 -28.98 4.48
N ASN A 122 -0.10 -29.80 4.44
CA ASN A 122 1.00 -29.75 5.41
C ASN A 122 1.88 -28.51 5.20
N ILE A 123 1.79 -27.55 6.12
CA ILE A 123 2.67 -26.39 6.18
C ILE A 123 3.81 -26.69 7.16
N SER A 124 5.05 -26.54 6.67
CA SER A 124 6.28 -26.85 7.38
C SER A 124 6.31 -26.30 8.81
N VAL A 125 6.59 -27.20 9.77
CA VAL A 125 6.42 -27.01 11.22
C VAL A 125 7.21 -25.82 11.81
N GLU A 126 8.23 -25.33 11.11
CA GLU A 126 8.97 -24.13 11.53
C GLU A 126 8.16 -22.84 11.43
N VAL A 127 7.24 -22.73 10.47
CA VAL A 127 6.42 -21.52 10.31
C VAL A 127 5.27 -21.48 11.33
N THR A 128 4.69 -22.64 11.67
CA THR A 128 3.68 -22.76 12.75
C THR A 128 4.26 -22.56 14.15
N LYS A 129 5.59 -22.70 14.33
CA LYS A 129 6.29 -22.29 15.58
C LYS A 129 6.39 -20.78 15.78
N SER A 130 6.02 -19.94 14.80
CA SER A 130 5.82 -18.50 15.02
C SER A 130 4.60 -18.28 15.92
N ARG A 131 4.81 -18.38 17.26
CA ARG A 131 3.82 -18.14 18.32
C ARG A 131 2.83 -17.05 17.92
N ILE A 132 1.53 -17.31 18.10
CA ILE A 132 0.49 -16.28 18.02
C ILE A 132 0.88 -15.17 18.98
N LEU A 133 1.40 -14.07 18.44
CA LEU A 133 1.79 -12.91 19.22
C LEU A 133 0.48 -12.21 19.62
N GLY A 134 -0.10 -12.60 20.75
CA GLY A 134 -1.42 -12.12 21.21
C GLY A 134 -1.56 -10.59 21.19
N PHE A 135 -0.46 -9.86 21.39
CA PHE A 135 -0.42 -8.40 21.30
C PHE A 135 -0.67 -7.83 19.89
N ARG A 136 -0.49 -8.62 18.82
CA ARG A 136 -0.74 -8.22 17.42
C ARG A 136 -2.06 -8.72 16.85
N VAL A 137 -2.85 -9.53 17.54
CA VAL A 137 -4.13 -10.05 16.99
C VAL A 137 -5.07 -8.91 16.56
N LYS A 138 -5.12 -7.82 17.34
CA LYS A 138 -5.90 -6.61 17.00
C LYS A 138 -5.38 -5.83 15.78
N ASP A 139 -4.11 -6.01 15.42
CA ASP A 139 -3.49 -5.33 14.28
C ASP A 139 -3.38 -6.27 13.06
N TRP A 140 -3.14 -7.57 13.20
CA TRP A 140 -2.83 -8.47 12.07
C TRP A 140 -3.90 -9.53 11.79
N GLY A 141 -4.97 -9.57 12.58
CA GLY A 141 -5.95 -10.64 12.53
C GLY A 141 -5.61 -11.80 13.48
N PRO A 142 -6.54 -12.76 13.64
CA PRO A 142 -6.33 -13.93 14.51
C PRO A 142 -5.60 -15.07 13.79
N ALA A 143 -5.55 -15.03 12.45
CA ALA A 143 -4.98 -16.08 11.61
C ALA A 143 -3.47 -16.28 11.88
N PRO A 144 -2.96 -17.52 11.77
CA PRO A 144 -1.53 -17.79 11.80
C PRO A 144 -0.76 -16.96 10.78
N ARG A 145 0.47 -16.59 11.13
CA ARG A 145 1.30 -15.67 10.34
C ARG A 145 1.62 -16.17 8.93
N TRP A 146 1.57 -17.48 8.70
CA TRP A 146 1.75 -18.10 7.38
C TRP A 146 0.60 -17.78 6.41
N VAL A 147 -0.62 -17.56 6.91
CA VAL A 147 -1.81 -17.23 6.10
C VAL A 147 -1.59 -15.93 5.35
N ALA A 148 -0.99 -14.93 6.01
CA ALA A 148 -0.62 -13.66 5.39
C ALA A 148 0.47 -13.78 4.30
N PHE A 149 1.16 -14.92 4.17
CA PHE A 149 2.02 -15.18 2.99
C PHE A 149 1.21 -15.83 1.86
N VAL A 150 0.29 -16.74 2.18
CA VAL A 150 -0.62 -17.33 1.18
C VAL A 150 -1.51 -16.26 0.56
N ASP A 151 -2.16 -15.44 1.38
CA ASP A 151 -2.93 -14.27 0.95
C ASP A 151 -2.10 -13.31 0.09
N PHE A 152 -0.84 -13.04 0.49
CA PHE A 152 0.04 -12.14 -0.24
C PHE A 152 0.35 -12.67 -1.64
N PHE A 153 0.80 -13.92 -1.74
CA PHE A 153 1.15 -14.51 -3.03
C PHE A 153 -0.09 -14.76 -3.91
N LEU A 154 -1.21 -15.21 -3.35
CA LEU A 154 -2.49 -15.33 -4.07
C LEU A 154 -2.96 -13.98 -4.62
N ALA A 155 -2.99 -12.94 -3.78
CA ALA A 155 -3.44 -11.61 -4.17
C ALA A 155 -2.49 -10.91 -5.16
N SER A 156 -1.19 -11.22 -5.13
CA SER A 156 -0.19 -10.70 -6.07
C SER A 156 -0.31 -11.28 -7.49
N ARG A 157 -1.26 -12.20 -7.73
CA ARG A 157 -1.53 -12.77 -9.06
C ARG A 157 -2.57 -11.97 -9.85
N ALA A 158 -3.15 -10.91 -9.26
CA ALA A 158 -4.12 -10.05 -9.92
C ALA A 158 -3.56 -9.44 -11.22
N LYS A 159 -4.31 -9.54 -12.33
CA LYS A 159 -3.88 -9.05 -13.65
C LYS A 159 -4.04 -7.54 -13.83
N HIS A 160 -5.15 -6.97 -13.36
CA HIS A 160 -5.56 -5.60 -13.73
C HIS A 160 -5.53 -4.60 -12.58
N ALA A 161 -5.96 -5.01 -11.38
CA ALA A 161 -6.04 -4.08 -10.27
C ALA A 161 -5.85 -4.70 -8.88
N VAL A 162 -5.32 -3.89 -7.97
CA VAL A 162 -5.36 -4.13 -6.52
C VAL A 162 -6.08 -2.95 -5.87
N ILE A 163 -7.05 -3.24 -5.01
CA ILE A 163 -7.87 -2.24 -4.32
C ILE A 163 -7.60 -2.33 -2.82
N SER A 164 -7.21 -1.22 -2.21
CA SER A 164 -7.05 -1.09 -0.76
C SER A 164 -8.27 -0.40 -0.15
N GLY A 165 -9.17 -1.19 0.43
CA GLY A 165 -10.30 -0.71 1.22
C GLY A 165 -10.07 -0.85 2.71
N ALA A 166 -10.71 0.00 3.53
CA ALA A 166 -10.48 0.00 4.97
C ALA A 166 -11.53 0.77 5.78
N GLN A 167 -11.69 0.38 7.04
CA GLN A 167 -12.44 1.19 8.01
C GLN A 167 -11.62 2.37 8.57
N ARG A 168 -10.28 2.25 8.66
CA ARG A 168 -9.41 3.34 9.12
C ARG A 168 -8.20 3.60 8.25
N ARG A 169 -7.61 2.58 7.63
CA ARG A 169 -6.31 2.70 6.94
C ARG A 169 -6.29 2.13 5.53
N VAL A 170 -6.47 2.98 4.53
CA VAL A 170 -6.35 2.66 3.10
C VAL A 170 -4.91 2.85 2.61
N GLY A 171 -4.55 2.17 1.51
CA GLY A 171 -3.18 2.19 0.97
C GLY A 171 -2.17 1.66 1.99
N THR A 172 -2.47 0.52 2.63
CA THR A 172 -1.57 -0.12 3.59
C THR A 172 -0.30 -0.62 2.90
N THR A 173 0.81 -0.68 3.64
CA THR A 173 2.08 -1.26 3.15
C THR A 173 1.86 -2.67 2.57
N TYR A 174 0.99 -3.48 3.17
CA TYR A 174 0.69 -4.82 2.69
C TYR A 174 -0.03 -4.82 1.33
N ALA A 175 -1.10 -4.03 1.17
CA ALA A 175 -1.80 -3.88 -0.11
C ALA A 175 -0.90 -3.28 -1.20
N GLN A 176 -0.01 -2.36 -0.82
CA GLN A 176 0.94 -1.74 -1.73
C GLN A 176 2.04 -2.72 -2.20
N LEU A 177 2.55 -3.58 -1.33
CA LEU A 177 3.51 -4.63 -1.71
C LEU A 177 2.85 -5.68 -2.62
N ILE A 178 1.57 -6.03 -2.38
CA ILE A 178 0.79 -6.88 -3.30
C ILE A 178 0.68 -6.22 -4.68
N ALA A 179 0.27 -4.95 -4.73
CA ALA A 179 0.11 -4.20 -5.97
C ALA A 179 1.44 -4.04 -6.73
N ALA A 180 2.54 -3.78 -6.02
CA ALA A 180 3.86 -3.69 -6.60
C ALA A 180 4.29 -5.02 -7.23
N LEU A 181 4.16 -6.14 -6.51
CA LEU A 181 4.52 -7.46 -7.05
C LEU A 181 3.65 -7.87 -8.24
N ALA A 182 2.33 -7.64 -8.17
CA ALA A 182 1.40 -7.90 -9.27
C ALA A 182 1.79 -7.12 -10.54
N ALA A 183 1.98 -5.81 -10.42
CA ALA A 183 2.39 -4.94 -11.53
C ALA A 183 3.80 -5.20 -12.09
N ALA A 184 4.61 -6.05 -11.45
CA ALA A 184 5.92 -6.47 -11.97
C ALA A 184 5.91 -7.85 -12.61
N ARG A 185 4.78 -8.56 -12.57
CA ARG A 185 4.67 -9.94 -13.05
C ARG A 185 4.87 -10.04 -14.56
N ASP A 186 4.20 -9.17 -15.31
CA ASP A 186 4.12 -9.26 -16.77
C ASP A 186 5.31 -8.61 -17.50
N LEU A 187 6.31 -8.12 -16.75
CA LEU A 187 7.50 -7.44 -17.31
C LEU A 187 8.43 -8.36 -18.13
N ASP A 188 8.21 -9.68 -18.13
CA ASP A 188 9.03 -10.65 -18.87
C ASP A 188 8.45 -11.05 -20.24
N GLU A 189 7.19 -10.69 -20.56
CA GLU A 189 6.53 -11.03 -21.82
C GLU A 189 6.50 -9.86 -22.82
N ASN A 190 7.60 -9.68 -23.56
CA ASN A 190 7.69 -9.07 -24.90
C ASN A 190 6.72 -7.90 -25.23
N SER A 191 6.75 -6.76 -24.52
CA SER A 191 6.15 -5.53 -25.05
C SER A 191 6.69 -4.23 -24.42
N ASN A 192 6.75 -3.16 -25.23
CA ASN A 192 7.05 -1.79 -24.81
C ASN A 192 5.83 -1.09 -24.17
N THR A 193 4.97 -1.84 -23.50
CA THR A 193 3.77 -1.34 -22.83
C THR A 193 3.90 -1.61 -21.34
N ASN A 194 3.87 -0.56 -20.51
CA ASN A 194 3.46 -0.75 -19.13
C ASN A 194 2.09 -1.43 -19.17
N PRO A 195 1.87 -2.57 -18.49
CA PRO A 195 0.51 -3.08 -18.34
C PRO A 195 -0.33 -2.00 -17.64
N ASP A 196 -1.61 -1.87 -18.01
CA ASP A 196 -2.57 -0.88 -17.45
C ASP A 196 -2.99 -1.20 -16.00
N PHE A 197 -2.04 -1.70 -15.21
CA PHE A 197 -2.24 -2.12 -13.84
C PHE A 197 -2.55 -0.93 -12.92
N SER A 198 -3.67 -1.04 -12.21
CA SER A 198 -4.17 0.00 -11.32
C SER A 198 -4.13 -0.40 -9.85
N PHE A 199 -3.33 0.33 -9.05
CA PHE A 199 -3.48 0.30 -7.60
C PHE A 199 -4.45 1.40 -7.18
N LEU A 200 -5.52 1.02 -6.46
CA LEU A 200 -6.61 1.92 -6.08
C LEU A 200 -6.80 1.96 -4.56
N SER A 201 -7.36 3.07 -4.05
CA SER A 201 -7.74 3.20 -2.64
C SER A 201 -9.18 3.70 -2.51
N SER A 202 -9.99 2.98 -1.73
CA SER A 202 -11.42 3.27 -1.55
C SER A 202 -11.67 4.06 -0.28
N PHE A 203 -12.04 5.32 -0.41
CA PHE A 203 -12.28 6.24 0.69
C PHE A 203 -13.76 6.33 1.03
N GLN A 204 -14.14 5.93 2.23
CA GLN A 204 -15.44 6.30 2.80
C GLN A 204 -15.46 7.78 3.20
N SER A 205 -16.64 8.39 3.19
CA SER A 205 -16.87 9.82 3.47
C SER A 205 -16.16 10.33 4.73
N ASN A 206 -16.22 9.59 5.84
CA ASN A 206 -15.56 9.96 7.09
C ASN A 206 -14.02 10.03 6.99
N LEU A 207 -13.38 9.26 6.11
CA LEU A 207 -11.92 9.33 5.92
C LEU A 207 -11.53 10.58 5.13
N LEU A 208 -12.37 11.00 4.19
CA LEU A 208 -12.16 12.22 3.41
C LEU A 208 -12.39 13.47 4.29
N SER A 209 -13.47 13.51 5.07
CA SER A 209 -13.81 14.66 5.92
C SER A 209 -12.87 14.85 7.12
N ASN A 210 -12.32 13.76 7.66
CA ASN A 210 -11.49 13.81 8.88
C ASN A 210 -9.98 13.87 8.55
N GLY A 211 -9.60 13.69 7.29
CA GLY A 211 -8.21 13.67 6.84
C GLY A 211 -7.45 12.38 7.20
N LEU A 212 -6.24 12.27 6.66
CA LEU A 212 -5.42 11.06 6.68
C LEU A 212 -4.12 11.21 7.50
N SER A 213 -4.06 12.22 8.37
CA SER A 213 -2.96 12.42 9.34
C SER A 213 -2.68 11.22 10.25
N ASN A 214 -3.70 10.39 10.52
CA ASN A 214 -3.63 9.23 11.42
C ASN A 214 -3.26 7.90 10.71
N GLN A 215 -2.80 7.94 9.46
CA GLN A 215 -2.32 6.75 8.75
C GLN A 215 -0.90 6.37 9.22
N ILE A 216 -0.74 5.16 9.78
CA ILE A 216 0.50 4.71 10.42
C ILE A 216 1.07 3.50 9.70
N GLY A 217 2.29 3.64 9.16
CA GLY A 217 3.09 2.56 8.60
C GLY A 217 4.23 3.09 7.72
N TRP A 218 5.20 2.22 7.41
CA TRP A 218 6.32 2.53 6.54
C TRP A 218 5.80 2.59 5.09
N GLY A 219 6.03 3.72 4.41
CA GLY A 219 5.57 3.92 3.02
C GLY A 219 4.09 4.23 2.82
N HIS A 220 3.28 4.48 3.88
CA HIS A 220 1.85 4.80 3.72
C HIS A 220 1.65 6.04 2.83
N VAL A 221 1.31 5.80 1.56
CA VAL A 221 1.17 6.78 0.47
C VAL A 221 0.23 7.95 0.83
N TRP A 222 -0.72 7.69 1.73
CA TRP A 222 -1.74 8.65 2.15
C TRP A 222 -1.46 9.38 3.47
N ASN A 223 -0.42 9.01 4.26
CA ASN A 223 -0.20 9.61 5.59
C ASN A 223 0.26 11.08 5.59
N ARG A 224 0.51 11.61 4.41
CA ARG A 224 1.02 12.96 4.16
C ARG A 224 -0.10 13.98 3.92
N PHE A 225 -1.31 13.50 3.65
CA PHE A 225 -2.51 14.32 3.52
C PHE A 225 -3.14 14.54 4.90
N ALA A 226 -2.57 15.47 5.64
CA ALA A 226 -2.90 15.67 7.06
C ALA A 226 -4.25 16.38 7.30
N GLY A 227 -4.76 17.11 6.32
CA GLY A 227 -6.06 17.82 6.38
C GLY A 227 -7.22 17.03 5.75
N PRO A 228 -8.45 17.55 5.85
CA PRO A 228 -9.60 17.03 5.11
C PRO A 228 -9.34 17.03 3.60
N LEU A 229 -9.60 15.90 2.96
CA LEU A 229 -9.59 15.76 1.49
C LEU A 229 -10.94 16.11 0.86
N SER A 230 -11.99 16.27 1.67
CA SER A 230 -13.31 16.70 1.21
C SER A 230 -14.04 17.58 2.22
N CYS A 231 -15.06 18.28 1.73
CA CYS A 231 -16.12 18.80 2.59
C CYS A 231 -16.87 17.66 3.30
N HIS A 232 -17.54 17.99 4.40
CA HIS A 232 -18.43 17.07 5.11
C HIS A 232 -19.60 16.65 4.20
N GLY A 233 -19.97 15.37 4.23
CA GLY A 233 -21.10 14.83 3.45
C GLY A 233 -20.81 14.46 2.00
N GLN A 234 -19.56 14.57 1.52
CA GLN A 234 -19.21 14.01 0.21
C GLN A 234 -19.40 12.48 0.17
N ALA A 235 -19.73 11.97 -1.03
CA ALA A 235 -19.84 10.54 -1.31
C ALA A 235 -18.50 9.81 -1.16
N PRO A 236 -18.50 8.47 -1.01
CA PRO A 236 -17.27 7.68 -1.10
C PRO A 236 -16.53 7.90 -2.42
N GLN A 237 -15.20 7.82 -2.39
CA GLN A 237 -14.33 8.03 -3.54
C GLN A 237 -13.42 6.82 -3.79
N CYS A 238 -12.96 6.68 -5.03
CA CYS A 238 -12.01 5.66 -5.47
C CYS A 238 -10.92 6.35 -6.29
N ALA A 239 -9.73 6.49 -5.69
CA ALA A 239 -8.60 7.23 -6.26
C ALA A 239 -7.45 6.29 -6.65
N TYR A 240 -6.71 6.69 -7.68
CA TYR A 240 -5.48 6.03 -8.10
C TYR A 240 -4.39 6.22 -7.05
N THR A 241 -3.61 5.17 -6.83
CA THR A 241 -2.61 5.09 -5.77
C THR A 241 -1.25 4.71 -6.36
N PRO A 242 -0.20 5.52 -6.18
CA PRO A 242 1.14 5.18 -6.66
C PRO A 242 1.67 3.84 -6.12
N LEU A 243 2.19 2.98 -7.01
CA LEU A 243 2.86 1.72 -6.66
C LEU A 243 4.11 1.99 -5.80
N LEU A 244 5.03 2.81 -6.28
CA LEU A 244 6.03 3.48 -5.46
C LEU A 244 5.40 4.76 -4.86
N PRO A 245 5.33 4.92 -3.53
CA PRO A 245 4.82 6.16 -2.98
C PRO A 245 5.89 7.26 -3.18
N PRO A 246 5.50 8.54 -3.36
CA PRO A 246 6.41 9.71 -3.53
C PRO A 246 7.18 10.08 -2.25
N ALA A 247 7.48 9.06 -1.45
CA ALA A 247 8.06 9.10 -0.13
C ALA A 247 9.47 8.55 -0.06
N TRP A 248 9.90 7.83 -1.10
CA TRP A 248 11.20 7.19 -1.12
C TRP A 248 12.25 8.13 -1.73
N TRP A 249 11.95 8.79 -2.87
CA TRP A 249 12.95 9.66 -3.54
C TRP A 249 12.43 10.97 -4.19
N ASP A 250 11.17 11.07 -4.66
CA ASP A 250 10.72 12.23 -5.47
C ASP A 250 9.41 12.88 -5.00
N GLY A 251 9.39 14.21 -4.84
CA GLY A 251 8.15 14.97 -4.62
C GLY A 251 8.30 16.44 -4.23
N ILE A 252 8.17 17.34 -5.22
CA ILE A 252 8.14 18.82 -5.05
C ILE A 252 6.93 19.30 -4.20
N TRP A 253 5.92 18.44 -4.02
CA TRP A 253 4.65 18.76 -3.36
C TRP A 253 4.57 18.31 -1.89
N GLN A 254 5.72 18.11 -1.22
CA GLN A 254 5.74 17.45 0.08
C GLN A 254 6.35 18.29 1.21
N SER A 255 5.57 18.47 2.29
CA SER A 255 6.12 18.79 3.62
C SER A 255 6.50 17.51 4.37
N PRO A 256 7.70 17.40 4.97
CA PRO A 256 8.06 16.26 5.82
C PRO A 256 7.22 16.16 7.09
N LEU A 257 7.15 14.95 7.67
CA LEU A 257 6.37 14.71 8.88
C LEU A 257 6.96 15.51 10.07
N PRO A 258 6.17 15.99 11.04
CA PRO A 258 6.69 16.78 12.16
C PRO A 258 7.76 16.09 13.03
N ARG A 259 7.86 14.76 12.98
CA ARG A 259 8.97 14.00 13.59
C ARG A 259 10.26 14.16 12.80
N ASP A 260 10.16 14.14 11.48
CA ASP A 260 11.30 14.15 10.57
C ASP A 260 11.79 15.59 10.32
N ILE A 261 10.89 16.58 10.31
CA ILE A 261 11.26 18.02 10.44
C ILE A 261 12.14 18.23 11.67
N ARG A 262 11.69 17.79 12.85
CA ARG A 262 12.49 17.91 14.09
C ARG A 262 13.82 17.16 14.04
N ARG A 263 13.92 16.06 13.27
CA ARG A 263 15.20 15.37 13.01
C ARG A 263 16.12 16.17 12.10
N LEU A 264 15.59 16.70 11.00
CA LEU A 264 16.31 17.56 10.06
C LEU A 264 16.83 18.83 10.74
N GLU A 265 16.02 19.47 11.59
CA GLU A 265 16.42 20.65 12.36
C GLU A 265 17.60 20.39 13.31
N MET A 266 17.70 19.19 13.90
CA MET A 266 18.86 18.80 14.73
C MET A 266 20.18 18.73 13.93
N TYR A 267 20.10 18.48 12.62
CA TYR A 267 21.23 18.52 11.67
C TYR A 267 21.39 19.89 10.97
N GLY A 268 20.64 20.91 11.38
CA GLY A 268 20.67 22.25 10.80
C GLY A 268 19.83 22.43 9.53
N VAL A 269 19.21 21.36 9.02
CA VAL A 269 18.31 21.41 7.86
C VAL A 269 16.95 21.94 8.32
N ARG A 270 16.67 23.21 8.04
CA ARG A 270 15.35 23.81 8.26
C ARG A 270 14.59 23.90 6.94
N LEU A 271 13.28 23.73 7.02
CA LEU A 271 12.40 23.77 5.86
C LEU A 271 11.47 24.99 5.93
N SER A 272 11.14 25.54 4.77
CA SER A 272 10.11 26.57 4.63
C SER A 272 8.70 25.99 4.83
N SER A 273 7.69 26.85 4.88
CA SER A 273 6.27 26.45 4.87
C SER A 273 5.85 25.70 3.59
N LEU A 274 6.69 25.70 2.55
CA LEU A 274 6.53 25.00 1.28
C LEU A 274 7.42 23.75 1.16
N GLY A 275 8.13 23.36 2.22
CA GLY A 275 8.99 22.17 2.24
C GLY A 275 10.39 22.35 1.63
N THR A 276 10.72 23.53 1.09
CA THR A 276 12.06 23.83 0.54
C THR A 276 13.10 24.00 1.64
N ILE A 277 14.35 23.60 1.39
CA ILE A 277 15.45 23.75 2.35
C ILE A 277 15.92 25.21 2.41
N ASP A 278 16.14 25.71 3.63
CA ASP A 278 16.83 26.96 3.92
C ASP A 278 18.35 26.75 3.81
N GLU A 279 18.88 26.86 2.58
CA GLU A 279 20.29 26.57 2.27
C GLU A 279 21.27 27.50 2.98
N ASP A 280 20.96 28.79 3.11
CA ASP A 280 21.80 29.76 3.82
C ASP A 280 21.98 29.37 5.30
N ARG A 281 20.87 28.97 5.95
CA ARG A 281 20.91 28.50 7.34
C ARG A 281 21.61 27.16 7.49
N LEU A 282 21.43 26.23 6.55
CA LEU A 282 22.19 24.98 6.52
C LEU A 282 23.68 25.25 6.37
N LEU A 283 24.07 26.15 5.46
CA LEU A 283 25.44 26.58 5.24
C LEU A 283 26.04 27.25 6.49
N MET A 284 25.27 28.07 7.21
CA MET A 284 25.66 28.63 8.50
C MET A 284 25.85 27.53 9.58
N HIS A 285 24.97 26.53 9.63
CA HIS A 285 25.11 25.39 10.56
C HIS A 285 26.36 24.55 10.22
N CYS A 286 26.63 24.27 8.95
CA CYS A 286 27.84 23.60 8.52
C CYS A 286 29.10 24.42 8.84
N LYS A 287 29.07 25.75 8.67
CA LYS A 287 30.17 26.66 9.03
C LYS A 287 30.44 26.70 10.54
N SER A 288 29.42 26.66 11.39
CA SER A 288 29.60 26.62 12.85
C SER A 288 30.01 25.25 13.38
N ARG A 289 29.64 24.16 12.67
CA ARG A 289 30.08 22.78 12.95
C ARG A 289 31.47 22.44 12.43
N LYS A 290 32.02 23.21 11.46
CA LYS A 290 33.43 23.12 11.10
C LYS A 290 34.28 23.55 12.30
N THR A 291 34.76 22.56 13.05
CA THR A 291 35.78 22.74 14.07
C THR A 291 36.89 23.62 13.53
N ARG A 292 37.18 24.73 14.22
CA ARG A 292 38.47 25.40 14.05
C ARG A 292 39.53 24.34 14.37
N ALA A 293 40.24 23.86 13.36
CA ALA A 293 41.38 23.00 13.58
C ALA A 293 42.39 23.81 14.40
N THR A 294 42.49 23.49 15.70
CA THR A 294 43.48 24.10 16.57
C THR A 294 44.85 23.75 16.00
N ARG A 295 45.54 24.73 15.42
CA ARG A 295 46.93 24.54 15.01
C ARG A 295 47.73 24.28 16.29
N LEU A 296 48.10 23.03 16.51
CA LEU A 296 49.12 22.70 17.49
C LEU A 296 50.40 23.43 17.06
N PRO A 297 51.06 24.21 17.94
CA PRO A 297 52.35 24.78 17.63
C PRO A 297 53.33 23.63 17.37
N VAL A 298 53.98 23.63 16.21
CA VAL A 298 55.18 22.81 16.01
C VAL A 298 56.25 23.45 16.87
N SER A 299 56.70 22.77 17.93
CA SER A 299 57.83 23.25 18.71
C SER A 299 59.08 23.22 17.82
N SER A 300 59.78 24.34 17.75
CA SER A 300 61.13 24.38 17.18
C SER A 300 62.07 23.48 18.00
N MET A 301 63.03 22.86 17.30
CA MET A 301 64.25 22.33 17.92
C MET A 301 65.06 23.47 18.56
#